data_AF-A0A2T4XAV2-F1
#
_entry.id   AF-A0A2T4XAV2-F1
#
_cell.length_a   1.000
_cell.length_b   1.000
_cell.length_c   1.000
_cell.angle_alpha   90.00
_cell.angle_beta   90.00
_cell.angle_gamma   90.00
#
_symmetry.space_group_name_H-M   'P 1'
#
loop_
_entity.id
_entity.type
_entity.pdbx_description
1 polymer ?
#
loop_
_entity_poly.entity_id
_entity_poly.type
_entity_poly.pdbx_seq_one_letter_code
_entity_poly.pdbx_strand_id
1 'polypeptide(L)'
;MKNILLLSLLTIFSLSFAHAQSDQEIGLSFGIINYQGDLIQKFIDLKASNFAFGVNYRNFLTKKIALKAGVNFGKITGSDLDYTERLDRGITMENNLVEISILGE
;
A
#
# COMPACT_ATOMS: atom_id res chain seq x y z
N MET A 1 51.33 11.22 14.24
CA MET A 1 51.16 10.81 12.82
C MET A 1 50.34 9.52 12.67
N LYS A 2 50.67 8.41 13.36
CA LYS A 2 49.91 7.14 13.28
C LYS A 2 48.40 7.29 13.55
N ASN A 3 48.03 8.08 14.55
CA ASN A 3 46.63 8.27 14.94
C ASN A 3 45.86 9.14 13.92
N ILE A 4 46.55 10.07 13.24
CA ILE A 4 45.96 10.89 12.17
C ILE A 4 45.72 10.03 10.93
N LEU A 5 46.66 9.14 10.61
CA LEU A 5 46.58 8.22 9.47
C LEU A 5 45.49 7.15 9.68
N LEU A 6 45.34 6.67 10.92
CA LEU A 6 44.23 5.80 11.31
C LEU A 6 42.88 6.52 11.19
N LEU A 7 42.79 7.76 11.67
CA LEU A 7 41.57 8.56 11.57
C LEU A 7 41.19 8.84 10.11
N SER A 8 42.17 9.14 9.25
CA SER A 8 41.93 9.34 7.82
C SER A 8 41.48 8.07 7.10
N LEU A 9 42.00 6.91 7.52
CA LEU A 9 41.60 5.62 6.94
C LEU A 9 40.15 5.27 7.35
N LEU A 10 39.79 5.54 8.61
CA LEU A 10 38.44 5.38 9.12
C LEU A 10 37.42 6.28 8.42
N THR A 11 37.78 7.53 8.10
CA THR A 11 36.88 8.44 7.38
C THR A 11 36.71 8.07 5.91
N ILE A 12 37.76 7.59 5.24
CA ILE A 12 37.64 7.08 3.86
C ILE A 12 36.81 5.80 3.81
N PHE A 13 36.98 4.92 4.81
CA PHE A 13 36.21 3.70 4.92
C PHE A 13 34.72 3.97 5.16
N SER A 14 34.37 4.95 6.00
CA SER A 14 32.96 5.30 6.24
C SER A 14 32.27 5.95 5.03
N LEU A 15 32.99 6.72 4.21
CA LEU A 15 32.46 7.32 2.98
C LEU A 15 32.07 6.28 1.92
N SER A 16 32.68 5.09 1.94
CA SER A 16 32.39 4.02 0.97
C SER A 16 31.02 3.38 1.14
N PHE A 17 30.37 3.59 2.29
CA PHE A 17 29.03 3.07 2.60
C PHE A 17 27.96 4.16 2.64
N ALA A 18 28.30 5.40 2.28
CA ALA A 18 27.36 6.51 2.26
C ALA A 18 26.52 6.48 0.97
N HIS A 19 25.45 5.69 0.96
CA HIS A 19 24.40 5.79 -0.07
C HIS A 19 23.49 6.99 0.25
N ALA A 20 23.71 8.12 -0.41
CA ALA A 20 22.96 9.36 -0.17
C ALA A 20 21.48 9.27 -0.62
N GLN A 21 21.13 8.32 -1.48
CA GLN A 21 19.76 8.03 -1.94
C GLN A 21 19.62 6.51 -2.01
N SER A 22 18.63 5.94 -1.33
CA SER A 22 18.30 4.53 -1.49
C SER A 22 17.50 4.38 -2.78
N ASP A 23 17.96 3.55 -3.71
CA ASP A 23 17.19 3.20 -4.91
C ASP A 23 16.00 2.28 -4.59
N GLN A 24 15.74 2.03 -3.30
CA GLN A 24 14.74 1.11 -2.82
C GLN A 24 14.02 1.66 -1.60
N GLU A 25 12.70 1.50 -1.56
CA GLU A 25 11.87 1.88 -0.42
C GLU A 25 10.93 0.73 -0.06
N ILE A 26 10.69 0.58 1.23
CA ILE A 26 9.62 -0.27 1.76
C ILE A 26 8.62 0.66 2.45
N GLY A 27 7.35 0.54 2.07
CA GLY A 27 6.29 1.37 2.59
C GLY A 27 5.15 0.55 3.19
N LEU A 28 4.46 1.17 4.13
CA LEU A 28 3.14 0.73 4.59
C LEU A 28 2.08 1.59 3.91
N SER A 29 0.91 1.00 3.68
CA SER A 29 -0.26 1.67 3.14
C SER A 29 -1.46 1.37 4.01
N PHE A 30 -2.30 2.38 4.18
CA PHE A 30 -3.53 2.32 4.96
C PHE A 30 -4.59 3.10 4.20
N GLY A 31 -5.81 2.60 4.18
CA GLY A 31 -6.88 3.22 3.41
C GLY A 31 -8.24 2.65 3.72
N ILE A 32 -9.22 3.10 2.95
CA ILE A 32 -10.59 2.61 3.00
C ILE A 32 -10.84 1.82 1.73
N ILE A 33 -11.42 0.63 1.87
CA ILE A 33 -11.86 -0.21 0.77
C ILE A 33 -13.39 -0.25 0.73
N ASN A 34 -13.93 -0.16 -0.48
CA ASN A 34 -15.36 -0.20 -0.76
C ASN A 34 -15.61 -1.08 -1.98
N TYR A 35 -16.78 -1.71 -2.01
CA TYR A 35 -17.26 -2.44 -3.18
C TYR A 35 -18.40 -1.66 -3.82
N GLN A 36 -18.22 -1.24 -5.08
CA GLN A 36 -19.26 -0.60 -5.89
C GLN A 36 -19.86 -1.63 -6.85
N GLY A 37 -20.93 -2.30 -6.42
CA GLY A 37 -21.68 -3.23 -7.28
C GLY A 37 -22.79 -2.55 -8.07
N ASP A 38 -23.35 -3.26 -9.05
CA ASP A 38 -24.45 -2.79 -9.93
C ASP A 38 -25.69 -2.31 -9.16
N LEU A 39 -25.88 -2.82 -7.96
CA LEU A 39 -27.03 -2.50 -7.11
C LEU A 39 -26.79 -1.23 -6.29
N ILE A 40 -25.59 -0.68 -6.18
CA ILE A 40 -25.37 0.46 -5.28
C ILE A 40 -25.78 1.77 -5.98
N GLN A 41 -26.73 2.51 -5.39
CA GLN A 41 -27.25 3.76 -5.96
C GLN A 41 -26.33 4.97 -5.74
N LYS A 42 -25.49 4.90 -4.69
CA LYS A 42 -24.53 5.96 -4.33
C LYS A 42 -23.14 5.60 -4.86
N PHE A 43 -22.33 6.60 -5.13
CA PHE A 43 -20.94 6.40 -5.54
C PHE A 43 -20.03 5.84 -4.44
N ILE A 44 -20.42 6.01 -3.18
CA ILE A 44 -19.71 5.47 -2.02
C ILE A 44 -20.77 5.04 -1.00
N ASP A 45 -20.72 3.78 -0.59
CA ASP A 45 -21.52 3.26 0.50
C ASP A 45 -20.70 3.21 1.79
N LEU A 46 -20.86 4.25 2.62
CA LEU A 46 -20.12 4.38 3.88
C LEU A 46 -20.44 3.26 4.88
N LYS A 47 -21.59 2.58 4.76
CA LYS A 47 -21.93 1.44 5.63
C LYS A 47 -21.16 0.17 5.25
N ALA A 48 -20.78 0.07 3.97
CA ALA A 48 -19.97 -1.00 3.40
C ALA A 48 -18.47 -0.65 3.30
N SER A 49 -18.07 0.53 3.80
CA SER A 49 -16.68 0.96 3.87
C SER A 49 -15.94 0.21 4.98
N ASN A 50 -14.82 -0.40 4.62
CA ASN A 50 -13.95 -1.12 5.55
C ASN A 50 -12.53 -0.54 5.50
N PHE A 51 -11.74 -0.84 6.51
CA PHE A 51 -10.32 -0.49 6.51
C PHE A 51 -9.50 -1.50 5.70
N ALA A 52 -8.49 -1.01 5.00
CA ALA A 52 -7.51 -1.81 4.29
C ALA A 52 -6.09 -1.36 4.66
N PHE A 53 -5.16 -2.31 4.65
CA PHE A 53 -3.75 -2.04 4.89
C PHE A 53 -2.88 -2.87 3.94
N GLY A 54 -1.65 -2.45 3.73
CA GLY A 54 -0.76 -3.16 2.81
C GLY A 54 0.70 -2.79 2.98
N VAL A 55 1.54 -3.61 2.36
CA VAL A 55 2.98 -3.41 2.27
C VAL A 55 3.35 -3.22 0.81
N ASN A 56 4.28 -2.31 0.55
CA ASN A 56 4.81 -2.09 -0.78
C ASN A 56 6.33 -2.00 -0.77
N TYR A 57 6.91 -2.42 -1.88
CA TYR A 57 8.33 -2.30 -2.19
C TYR A 57 8.46 -1.50 -3.48
N ARG A 58 9.28 -0.46 -3.46
CA ARG A 58 9.53 0.42 -4.60
C ARG A 58 11.00 0.37 -4.96
N ASN A 59 11.30 0.23 -6.24
CA ASN A 59 12.65 0.25 -6.79
C ASN A 59 12.75 1.37 -7.83
N PHE A 60 13.68 2.30 -7.65
CA PHE A 60 13.95 3.39 -8.59
C PHE A 60 14.89 2.91 -9.68
N LEU A 61 14.36 2.79 -10.90
CA LEU A 61 15.15 2.48 -12.10
C LEU A 61 15.94 3.72 -12.55
N THR A 62 15.37 4.90 -12.35
CA THR A 62 16.03 6.20 -12.53
C THR A 62 15.51 7.19 -11.47
N LYS A 63 16.08 8.40 -11.41
CA LYS A 63 15.57 9.48 -10.55
C LYS A 63 14.11 9.91 -10.84
N LYS A 64 13.51 9.44 -11.93
CA LYS A 64 12.16 9.81 -12.38
C LYS A 64 11.25 8.61 -12.67
N ILE A 65 11.78 7.38 -12.61
CA ILE A 65 11.05 6.17 -12.99
C ILE A 65 11.29 5.15 -11.90
N ALA A 66 10.21 4.62 -11.36
CA ALA A 66 10.22 3.57 -10.36
C ALA A 66 9.26 2.44 -10.72
N LEU A 67 9.57 1.25 -10.22
CA LEU A 67 8.68 0.11 -10.22
C LEU A 67 8.26 -0.17 -8.77
N LYS A 68 6.96 -0.26 -8.52
CA LYS A 68 6.40 -0.55 -7.20
C LYS A 68 5.62 -1.85 -7.24
N ALA A 69 5.98 -2.79 -6.37
CA ALA A 69 5.20 -3.98 -6.09
C ALA A 69 4.46 -3.80 -4.76
N GLY A 70 3.21 -4.23 -4.67
CA GLY A 70 2.39 -4.08 -3.48
C GLY A 70 1.53 -5.30 -3.19
N VAL A 71 1.29 -5.54 -1.91
CA VAL A 71 0.27 -6.49 -1.44
C VAL A 71 -0.62 -5.75 -0.45
N ASN A 72 -1.92 -5.67 -0.76
CA ASN A 72 -2.94 -5.05 0.09
C ASN A 72 -3.89 -6.12 0.63
N PHE A 73 -4.31 -5.93 1.87
CA PHE A 73 -5.26 -6.75 2.60
C PHE A 73 -6.44 -5.88 3.01
N GLY A 74 -7.64 -6.38 2.76
CA GLY A 74 -8.86 -5.68 3.11
C GLY A 74 -10.05 -6.62 3.15
N LYS A 75 -11.16 -6.09 3.62
CA LYS A 75 -12.45 -6.80 3.65
C LYS A 75 -13.44 -5.98 2.85
N ILE A 76 -14.25 -6.62 2.03
CA ILE A 76 -15.41 -5.98 1.40
C ILE A 76 -16.68 -6.58 1.98
N THR A 77 -17.67 -5.72 2.16
CA THR A 77 -19.00 -6.10 2.65
C THR A 77 -20.06 -5.45 1.79
N GLY A 78 -21.27 -6.00 1.85
CA GLY A 78 -22.46 -5.38 1.30
C GLY A 78 -23.70 -6.06 1.85
N SER A 79 -24.75 -5.31 2.16
CA SER A 79 -25.99 -5.87 2.66
C SER A 79 -27.20 -5.18 2.03
N ASP A 80 -28.15 -5.98 1.57
CA ASP A 80 -29.45 -5.47 1.12
C ASP A 80 -30.24 -4.85 2.27
N LEU A 81 -29.97 -5.27 3.50
CA LEU A 81 -30.61 -4.74 4.69
C LEU A 81 -30.30 -3.26 4.94
N ASP A 82 -29.29 -2.72 4.27
CA ASP A 82 -28.95 -1.30 4.33
C ASP A 82 -29.86 -0.41 3.50
N TYR A 83 -30.74 -1.00 2.68
CA TYR A 83 -31.62 -0.35 1.72
C TYR A 83 -33.08 -0.80 1.92
N THR A 84 -33.99 0.14 2.18
CA THR A 84 -35.40 -0.17 2.49
C THR A 84 -36.10 -0.92 1.36
N GLU A 85 -35.77 -0.59 0.11
CA GLU A 85 -36.29 -1.21 -1.11
C GLU A 85 -35.81 -2.65 -1.37
N ARG A 86 -34.94 -3.22 -0.52
CA ARG A 86 -34.33 -4.54 -0.72
C ARG A 86 -34.41 -5.46 0.50
N LEU A 87 -35.16 -5.03 1.51
CA LEU A 87 -35.36 -5.80 2.74
C LEU A 87 -35.97 -7.18 2.48
N ASP A 88 -36.75 -7.31 1.40
CA ASP A 88 -37.36 -8.56 0.94
C ASP A 88 -36.35 -9.57 0.41
N ARG A 89 -35.26 -9.11 -0.23
CA ARG A 89 -34.19 -9.96 -0.72
C ARG A 89 -33.20 -10.34 0.38
N GLY A 90 -32.80 -9.38 1.21
CA GLY A 90 -32.02 -9.61 2.43
C GLY A 90 -30.67 -10.33 2.24
N ILE A 91 -30.02 -10.21 1.07
CA ILE A 91 -28.73 -10.85 0.81
C ILE A 91 -27.61 -10.04 1.44
N THR A 92 -26.63 -10.74 2.02
CA THR A 92 -25.41 -10.16 2.56
C THR A 92 -24.19 -10.81 1.91
N MET A 93 -23.18 -9.98 1.64
CA MET A 93 -21.90 -10.35 1.06
C MET A 93 -20.81 -9.93 2.03
N GLU A 94 -19.87 -10.84 2.25
CA GLU A 94 -18.66 -10.60 3.01
C GLU A 94 -17.51 -11.36 2.37
N ASN A 95 -16.40 -10.68 2.06
CA ASN A 95 -15.22 -11.33 1.50
C ASN A 95 -13.92 -10.65 1.95
N ASN A 96 -12.90 -11.46 2.22
CA ASN A 96 -11.55 -10.99 2.46
C ASN A 96 -10.80 -10.92 1.13
N LEU A 97 -10.16 -9.79 0.86
CA LEU A 97 -9.41 -9.55 -0.35
C LEU A 97 -7.91 -9.48 -0.06
N VAL A 98 -7.16 -10.13 -0.93
CA VAL A 98 -5.72 -9.94 -1.07
C VAL A 98 -5.49 -9.42 -2.48
N GLU A 99 -4.98 -8.20 -2.59
CA GLU A 99 -4.67 -7.57 -3.86
C GLU A 99 -3.15 -7.57 -4.05
N ILE A 100 -2.69 -8.06 -5.19
CA ILE A 100 -1.28 -8.00 -5.61
C ILE A 100 -1.20 -7.01 -6.76
N SER A 101 -0.28 -6.05 -6.67
CA SER A 101 -0.12 -5.01 -7.68
C SER A 101 1.34 -4.83 -8.09
N ILE A 102 1.51 -4.43 -9.35
CA ILE A 102 2.78 -3.96 -9.92
C ILE A 102 2.45 -2.66 -10.66
N LEU A 103 3.11 -1.57 -10.29
CA LEU A 103 2.90 -0.23 -10.84
C LEU A 103 4.22 0.36 -11.34
N GLY A 104 4.21 0.96 -12.53
CA GLY A 104 5.26 1.87 -12.98
C GLY A 104 4.86 3.30 -12.63
N GLU A 105 5.74 4.03 -11.94
CA GLU A 105 5.54 5.44 -11.52
C GLU A 105 6.68 6.33 -12.03
#